data_AF-A0A6A2WMK0-F1
#
_entry.id   AF-A0A6A2WMK0-F1
#
_cell.length_a   1.000
_cell.length_b   1.000
_cell.length_c   1.000
_cell.angle_alpha   90.00
_cell.angle_beta   90.00
_cell.angle_gamma   90.00
#
_symmetry.space_group_name_H-M   'P 1'
#
loop_
_entity.id
_entity.type
_entity.pdbx_description
1 polymer ?
#
loop_
_entity_poly.entity_id
_entity_poly.type
_entity_poly.pdbx_seq_one_letter_code
_entity_poly.pdbx_strand_id
1 'polypeptide(L)'
;MKGSSDVDSLHEMKRMRKKSVEFLIRSSHLLRAPLIVKYTGLFLFADRFLPSLTTLINQRNQIGSWLLRSVEESNLQLFALISIWISSKKHDSLALSVKCFKSLRDEFIKDQHFTTRDFVEAEVVFLKVLNFEIGTSNVAFIFLEELFVQFNGVAKVGELVSFEACMDVMDFLYENEETSLLFSSPYSLAAAILACFRSSKISPINVTSYVITVPKQQWEFPVLPWVKFATSYKEEDIGEKVKDILMHVFEPHS
;
A
#
# COMPACT_ATOMS: atom_id res chain seq x y z
N MET A 1 35.24 1.92 13.67
CA MET A 1 34.41 0.84 13.09
C MET A 1 32.97 0.99 13.57
N LYS A 2 32.22 1.95 13.02
CA LYS A 2 30.84 2.28 13.46
C LYS A 2 29.86 2.40 12.28
N GLY A 3 30.29 2.01 11.07
CA GLY A 3 29.53 2.18 9.83
C GLY A 3 29.04 0.88 9.18
N SER A 4 29.35 -0.30 9.73
CA SER A 4 28.90 -1.59 9.20
C SER A 4 27.62 -2.08 9.89
N SER A 5 27.44 -1.86 11.19
CA SER A 5 26.24 -2.30 11.93
C SER A 5 24.95 -1.59 11.52
N ASP A 6 25.04 -0.30 11.18
CA ASP A 6 23.86 0.52 10.89
C ASP A 6 23.29 0.22 9.48
N VAL A 7 24.16 -0.07 8.51
CA VAL A 7 23.77 -0.45 7.14
C VAL A 7 23.08 -1.82 7.12
N ASP A 8 23.59 -2.78 7.89
CA ASP A 8 22.99 -4.11 8.02
C ASP A 8 21.60 -4.04 8.68
N SER A 9 21.43 -3.20 9.71
CA SER A 9 20.15 -3.01 10.39
C SER A 9 19.08 -2.34 9.50
N LEU A 10 19.48 -1.40 8.64
CA LEU A 10 18.56 -0.76 7.70
C LEU A 10 18.09 -1.76 6.65
N HIS A 11 19.03 -2.51 6.04
CA HIS A 11 18.69 -3.55 5.05
C HIS A 11 17.76 -4.62 5.61
N GLU A 12 17.95 -5.01 6.87
CA GLU A 12 17.09 -5.98 7.55
C GLU A 12 15.67 -5.43 7.75
N MET A 13 15.52 -4.17 8.18
CA MET A 13 14.22 -3.51 8.31
C MET A 13 13.49 -3.37 6.96
N LYS A 14 14.21 -3.02 5.89
CA LYS A 14 13.65 -2.96 4.53
C LYS A 14 13.10 -4.33 4.09
N ARG A 15 13.89 -5.38 4.32
CA ARG A 15 13.48 -6.76 4.02
C ARG A 15 12.25 -7.17 4.82
N MET A 16 12.21 -6.88 6.11
CA MET A 16 11.08 -7.20 6.97
C MET A 16 9.81 -6.41 6.60
N ARG A 17 9.95 -5.13 6.23
CA ARG A 17 8.85 -4.34 5.66
C ARG A 17 8.27 -5.04 4.44
N LYS A 18 9.10 -5.33 3.44
CA LYS A 18 8.65 -5.96 2.19
C LYS A 18 7.86 -7.25 2.46
N LYS A 19 8.45 -8.17 3.24
CA LYS A 19 7.79 -9.45 3.59
C LYS A 19 6.46 -9.26 4.33
N SER A 20 6.39 -8.31 5.27
CA SER A 20 5.18 -8.08 6.05
C SER A 20 4.08 -7.41 5.23
N VAL A 21 4.43 -6.56 4.27
CA VAL A 21 3.50 -5.98 3.28
C VAL A 21 2.98 -7.04 2.33
N GLU A 22 3.86 -7.85 1.73
CA GLU A 22 3.47 -8.99 0.87
C GLU A 22 2.54 -9.96 1.63
N PHE A 23 2.87 -10.23 2.89
CA PHE A 23 2.04 -11.04 3.76
C PHE A 23 0.66 -10.42 4.00
N LEU A 24 0.57 -9.10 4.23
CA LEU A 24 -0.69 -8.39 4.37
C LEU A 24 -1.53 -8.48 3.10
N ILE A 25 -0.93 -8.21 1.93
CA ILE A 25 -1.60 -8.30 0.62
C ILE A 25 -2.13 -9.73 0.42
N ARG A 26 -1.30 -10.76 0.63
CA ARG A 26 -1.73 -12.16 0.52
C ARG A 26 -2.84 -12.51 1.51
N SER A 27 -2.71 -12.07 2.76
CA SER A 27 -3.71 -12.32 3.80
C SER A 27 -5.06 -11.68 3.45
N SER A 28 -5.05 -10.47 2.90
CA SER A 28 -6.26 -9.78 2.47
C SER A 28 -7.00 -10.55 1.36
N HIS A 29 -6.26 -11.13 0.40
CA HIS A 29 -6.82 -11.97 -0.65
C HIS A 29 -7.43 -13.27 -0.09
N LEU A 30 -6.70 -13.96 0.80
CA LEU A 30 -7.17 -15.19 1.44
C LEU A 30 -8.43 -14.96 2.29
N LEU A 31 -8.48 -13.83 2.99
CA LEU A 31 -9.63 -13.39 3.76
C LEU A 31 -10.79 -12.88 2.88
N ARG A 32 -10.57 -12.74 1.56
CA ARG A 32 -11.51 -12.10 0.62
C ARG A 32 -11.97 -10.72 1.14
N ALA A 33 -11.03 -9.97 1.71
CA ALA A 33 -11.30 -8.66 2.25
C ALA A 33 -11.73 -7.70 1.13
N PRO A 34 -12.73 -6.84 1.35
CA PRO A 34 -13.04 -5.75 0.41
C PRO A 34 -11.80 -4.89 0.15
N LEU A 35 -11.67 -4.33 -1.06
CA LEU A 35 -10.50 -3.51 -1.44
C LEU A 35 -10.30 -2.33 -0.47
N ILE A 36 -11.38 -1.66 -0.07
CA ILE A 36 -11.31 -0.58 0.93
C ILE A 36 -10.70 -1.05 2.26
N VAL A 37 -10.98 -2.29 2.68
CA VAL A 37 -10.41 -2.89 3.89
C VAL A 37 -8.92 -3.19 3.68
N LYS A 38 -8.55 -3.78 2.54
CA LYS A 38 -7.15 -4.05 2.17
C LYS A 38 -6.30 -2.78 2.18
N TYR A 39 -6.70 -1.75 1.45
CA TYR A 39 -5.90 -0.53 1.30
C TYR A 39 -5.91 0.37 2.53
N THR A 40 -7.01 0.38 3.30
CA THR A 40 -6.99 1.03 4.62
C THR A 40 -6.05 0.27 5.58
N GLY A 41 -6.01 -1.06 5.52
CA GLY A 41 -5.08 -1.87 6.31
C GLY A 41 -3.61 -1.60 5.93
N LEU A 42 -3.32 -1.58 4.62
CA LEU A 42 -2.00 -1.21 4.09
C LEU A 42 -1.58 0.19 4.52
N PHE A 43 -2.44 1.19 4.40
CA PHE A 43 -2.18 2.55 4.86
C PHE A 43 -1.86 2.60 6.37
N LEU A 44 -2.69 1.96 7.21
CA LEU A 44 -2.46 1.94 8.66
C LEU A 44 -1.14 1.22 9.01
N PHE A 45 -0.81 0.15 8.30
CA PHE A 45 0.38 -0.66 8.55
C PHE A 45 1.66 -0.03 7.98
N ALA A 46 1.73 0.08 6.66
CA ALA A 46 2.95 0.46 5.93
C ALA A 46 3.27 1.94 6.06
N ASP A 47 2.27 2.82 5.98
CA ASP A 47 2.50 4.27 5.89
C ASP A 47 2.54 4.93 7.27
N ARG A 48 1.94 4.28 8.28
CA ARG A 48 1.81 4.84 9.63
C ARG A 48 2.47 4.02 10.70
N PHE A 49 2.12 2.74 10.83
CA PHE A 49 2.62 1.91 11.92
C PHE A 49 4.12 1.63 11.79
N LEU A 50 4.61 1.19 10.62
CA LEU A 50 6.02 0.86 10.43
C LEU A 50 6.97 2.08 10.62
N PRO A 51 6.69 3.28 10.07
CA PRO A 51 7.52 4.45 10.34
C PRO A 51 7.50 4.88 11.81
N SER A 52 6.33 4.81 12.45
CA SER A 52 6.18 5.15 13.88
C SER A 52 6.93 4.14 14.75
N LEU A 53 6.84 2.85 14.44
CA LEU A 53 7.55 1.78 15.12
C LEU A 53 9.06 1.95 15.00
N THR A 54 9.57 2.24 13.80
CA THR A 54 11.00 2.48 13.55
C THR A 54 11.50 3.66 14.38
N THR A 55 10.72 4.74 14.44
CA THR A 55 11.02 5.92 15.27
C THR A 55 11.07 5.56 16.75
N LEU A 56 10.12 4.75 17.23
CA LEU A 56 10.05 4.31 18.63
C LEU A 56 11.21 3.43 19.05
N ILE A 57 11.62 2.48 18.18
CA ILE A 57 12.78 1.62 18.39
C ILE A 57 14.05 2.48 18.49
N ASN A 58 14.22 3.43 17.56
CA ASN A 58 15.39 4.31 17.53
C ASN A 58 15.47 5.24 18.75
N GLN A 59 14.33 5.65 19.29
CA GLN A 59 14.27 6.51 20.48
C GLN A 59 14.47 5.75 21.81
N ARG A 60 14.69 4.42 21.79
CA ARG A 60 14.82 3.55 22.99
C ARG A 60 13.74 3.83 24.06
N ASN A 61 12.53 4.23 23.62
CA ASN A 61 11.48 4.68 24.51
C ASN A 61 10.62 3.50 25.03
N GLN A 62 10.05 3.73 26.22
CA GLN A 62 9.42 2.79 27.13
C GLN A 62 8.08 2.20 26.65
N ILE A 63 8.00 1.54 25.49
CA ILE A 63 6.84 0.68 25.23
C ILE A 63 7.10 -0.67 25.89
N GLY A 64 6.49 -0.86 27.06
CA GLY A 64 6.69 -2.04 27.90
C GLY A 64 6.15 -3.36 27.33
N SER A 65 5.51 -3.36 26.15
CA SER A 65 4.98 -4.60 25.55
C SER A 65 6.11 -5.46 25.00
N TRP A 66 6.06 -6.75 25.34
CA TRP A 66 7.04 -7.72 24.90
C TRP A 66 7.02 -7.91 23.36
N LEU A 67 5.88 -7.63 22.71
CA LEU A 67 5.70 -7.68 21.26
C LEU A 67 6.57 -6.69 20.49
N LEU A 68 7.08 -5.64 21.15
CA LEU A 68 7.95 -4.64 20.55
C LEU A 68 9.41 -4.71 21.06
N ARG A 69 9.73 -5.67 21.94
CA ARG A 69 11.09 -5.81 22.51
C ARG A 69 12.08 -6.48 21.55
N SER A 70 11.60 -7.41 20.75
CA SER A 70 12.30 -8.04 19.63
C SER A 70 11.33 -8.01 18.47
N VAL A 71 11.48 -7.09 17.53
CA VAL A 71 10.58 -7.01 16.38
C VAL A 71 11.04 -8.05 15.37
N GLU A 72 10.47 -9.24 15.48
CA GLU A 72 10.70 -10.35 14.56
C GLU A 72 9.66 -10.34 13.43
N GLU A 73 9.93 -11.14 12.39
CA GLU A 73 9.03 -11.28 11.25
C GLU A 73 7.62 -11.74 11.68
N SER A 74 7.54 -12.66 12.66
CA SER A 74 6.29 -13.15 13.25
C SER A 74 5.47 -12.03 13.93
N ASN A 75 6.13 -11.10 14.62
CA ASN A 75 5.48 -9.94 15.25
C ASN A 75 4.90 -9.01 14.18
N LEU A 76 5.66 -8.73 13.12
CA LEU A 76 5.20 -7.87 12.02
C LEU A 76 4.05 -8.52 11.24
N GLN A 77 4.08 -9.83 11.03
CA GLN A 77 2.95 -10.58 10.46
C GLN A 77 1.70 -10.49 11.35
N LEU A 78 1.86 -10.60 12.68
CA LEU A 78 0.75 -10.39 13.61
C LEU A 78 0.18 -8.96 13.48
N PHE A 79 1.03 -7.93 13.47
CA PHE A 79 0.57 -6.55 13.30
C PHE A 79 -0.06 -6.29 11.93
N ALA A 80 0.40 -6.95 10.88
CA ALA A 80 -0.24 -6.91 9.57
C ALA A 80 -1.67 -7.48 9.64
N LEU A 81 -1.90 -8.61 10.31
CA LEU A 81 -3.25 -9.13 10.52
C LEU A 81 -4.12 -8.18 11.36
N ILE A 82 -3.55 -7.59 12.40
CA ILE A 82 -4.23 -6.60 13.24
C ILE A 82 -4.65 -5.38 12.43
N SER A 83 -3.83 -4.93 11.48
CA SER A 83 -4.17 -3.80 10.60
C SER A 83 -5.40 -4.10 9.73
N ILE A 84 -5.49 -5.30 9.16
CA ILE A 84 -6.66 -5.75 8.38
C ILE A 84 -7.89 -5.86 9.30
N TRP A 85 -7.71 -6.37 10.53
CA TRP A 85 -8.78 -6.49 11.53
C TRP A 85 -9.34 -5.13 11.97
N ILE A 86 -8.49 -4.15 12.25
CA ILE A 86 -8.92 -2.79 12.60
C ILE A 86 -9.62 -2.16 11.40
N SER A 87 -9.05 -2.31 10.21
CA SER A 87 -9.64 -1.83 8.96
C SER A 87 -11.03 -2.45 8.70
N SER A 88 -11.21 -3.74 8.97
CA SER A 88 -12.51 -4.40 8.79
C SER A 88 -13.57 -3.89 9.75
N LYS A 89 -13.20 -3.60 11.01
CA LYS A 89 -14.08 -2.93 11.97
C LYS A 89 -14.42 -1.51 11.53
N LYS A 90 -13.48 -0.78 10.94
CA LYS A 90 -13.66 0.62 10.55
C LYS A 90 -14.70 0.81 9.44
N HIS A 91 -14.82 -0.19 8.57
CA HIS A 91 -15.69 -0.18 7.38
C HIS A 91 -16.89 -1.13 7.50
N ASP A 92 -17.23 -1.56 8.71
CA ASP A 92 -18.37 -2.46 9.01
C ASP A 92 -18.44 -3.69 8.09
N SER A 93 -17.28 -4.26 7.75
CA SER A 93 -17.22 -5.43 6.89
C SER A 93 -17.65 -6.67 7.68
N LEU A 94 -18.91 -7.07 7.51
CA LEU A 94 -19.53 -8.25 8.14
C LEU A 94 -18.81 -9.58 7.81
N ALA A 95 -17.91 -9.59 6.81
CA ALA A 95 -17.29 -10.80 6.29
C ALA A 95 -16.11 -11.34 7.12
N LEU A 96 -15.50 -10.53 7.98
CA LEU A 96 -14.23 -10.89 8.63
C LEU A 96 -14.42 -11.20 10.12
N SER A 97 -14.54 -12.49 10.44
CA SER A 97 -14.69 -12.96 11.82
C SER A 97 -13.33 -13.21 12.50
N VAL A 98 -13.28 -13.14 13.83
CA VAL A 98 -12.12 -13.52 14.66
C VAL A 98 -11.64 -14.94 14.33
N LYS A 99 -12.54 -15.85 13.91
CA LYS A 99 -12.19 -17.22 13.54
C LYS A 99 -11.33 -17.29 12.28
N CYS A 100 -11.60 -16.45 11.28
CA CYS A 100 -10.83 -16.39 10.05
C CYS A 100 -9.41 -15.85 10.28
N PHE A 101 -9.28 -14.82 11.12
CA PHE A 101 -7.97 -14.32 11.55
C PHE A 101 -7.19 -15.35 12.34
N LYS A 102 -7.88 -16.10 13.22
CA LYS A 102 -7.26 -17.18 13.99
C LYS A 102 -6.75 -18.31 13.09
N SER A 103 -7.56 -18.78 12.13
CA SER A 103 -7.13 -19.83 11.21
C SER A 103 -5.94 -19.41 10.35
N LEU A 104 -5.97 -18.18 9.83
CA LEU A 104 -4.91 -17.67 8.97
C LEU A 104 -3.60 -17.46 9.74
N ARG A 105 -3.70 -16.95 10.97
CA ARG A 105 -2.56 -16.88 11.89
C ARG A 105 -1.96 -18.27 12.17
N ASP A 106 -2.81 -19.24 12.52
CA ASP A 106 -2.37 -20.59 12.87
C ASP A 106 -1.76 -21.34 11.66
N GLU A 107 -2.13 -20.96 10.44
CA GLU A 107 -1.59 -21.49 9.19
C GLU A 107 -0.20 -20.93 8.84
N PHE A 108 -0.02 -19.61 8.97
CA PHE A 108 1.17 -18.92 8.45
C PHE A 108 2.22 -18.57 9.52
N ILE A 109 1.81 -18.25 10.75
CA ILE A 109 2.74 -17.91 11.83
C ILE A 109 3.09 -19.18 12.60
N LYS A 110 4.07 -19.93 12.10
CA LYS A 110 4.49 -21.22 12.69
C LYS A 110 5.55 -21.07 13.77
N ASP A 111 6.31 -19.98 13.73
CA ASP A 111 7.48 -19.79 14.59
C ASP A 111 7.09 -19.37 16.02
N GLN A 112 5.87 -18.87 16.20
CA GLN A 112 5.38 -18.42 17.51
C GLN A 112 3.88 -18.69 17.70
N HIS A 113 3.54 -19.35 18.80
CA HIS A 113 2.15 -19.61 19.17
C HIS A 113 1.52 -18.41 19.87
N PHE A 114 0.96 -17.48 19.10
CA PHE A 114 0.17 -16.38 19.64
C PHE A 114 -1.19 -16.86 20.18
N THR A 115 -1.50 -16.47 21.40
CA THR A 115 -2.80 -16.71 22.04
C THR A 115 -3.82 -15.65 21.64
N THR A 116 -5.10 -15.83 22.00
CA THR A 116 -6.11 -14.77 21.82
C THR A 116 -5.76 -13.52 22.64
N ARG A 117 -5.12 -13.68 23.81
CA ARG A 117 -4.66 -12.56 24.62
C ARG A 117 -3.62 -11.73 23.89
N ASP A 118 -2.67 -12.37 23.21
CA ASP A 118 -1.62 -11.68 22.46
C ASP A 118 -2.20 -10.89 21.27
N PHE A 119 -3.26 -11.41 20.65
CA PHE A 119 -3.96 -10.70 19.58
C PHE A 119 -4.64 -9.42 20.10
N VAL A 120 -5.31 -9.48 21.25
CA VAL A 120 -5.93 -8.30 21.89
C VAL A 120 -4.86 -7.31 22.36
N GLU A 121 -3.75 -7.80 22.91
CA GLU A 121 -2.61 -6.95 23.27
C GLU A 121 -2.02 -6.26 22.04
N ALA A 122 -1.82 -7.00 20.95
CA ALA A 122 -1.31 -6.46 19.69
C ALA A 122 -2.25 -5.40 19.11
N GLU A 123 -3.58 -5.58 19.20
CA GLU A 123 -4.56 -4.56 18.81
C GLU A 123 -4.36 -3.25 19.60
N VAL A 124 -4.24 -3.36 20.93
CA VAL A 124 -4.02 -2.19 21.80
C VAL A 124 -2.67 -1.53 21.52
N VAL A 125 -1.61 -2.31 21.34
CA VAL A 125 -0.27 -1.80 21.02
C VAL A 125 -0.28 -1.09 19.67
N PHE A 126 -0.91 -1.67 18.66
CA PHE A 126 -1.03 -1.09 17.33
C PHE A 126 -1.72 0.28 17.39
N LEU A 127 -2.87 0.36 18.05
CA LEU A 127 -3.59 1.62 18.23
C LEU A 127 -2.79 2.66 19.01
N LYS A 128 -2.05 2.26 20.05
CA LYS A 128 -1.17 3.16 20.81
C LYS A 128 -0.05 3.72 19.94
N VAL A 129 0.60 2.89 19.12
CA VAL A 129 1.65 3.34 18.18
C VAL A 129 1.09 4.37 17.19
N LEU A 130 -0.17 4.21 16.78
CA LEU A 130 -0.88 5.15 15.92
C LEU A 130 -1.50 6.35 16.65
N ASN A 131 -1.28 6.51 17.96
CA ASN A 131 -1.95 7.51 18.79
C ASN A 131 -3.49 7.50 18.66
N PHE A 132 -4.08 6.32 18.41
CA PHE A 132 -5.51 6.10 18.16
C PHE A 132 -6.10 6.84 16.96
N GLU A 133 -5.25 7.43 16.12
CA GLU A 133 -5.68 8.06 14.88
C GLU A 133 -5.87 6.98 13.81
N ILE A 134 -7.11 6.57 13.56
CA ILE A 134 -7.46 5.57 12.53
C ILE A 134 -8.28 6.19 11.38
N GLY A 135 -8.07 7.49 11.14
CA GLY A 135 -8.75 8.22 10.07
C GLY A 135 -8.39 7.67 8.68
N THR A 136 -9.37 7.62 7.79
CA THR A 136 -9.25 7.05 6.44
C THR A 136 -9.13 8.11 5.34
N SER A 137 -9.10 9.39 5.69
CA SER A 137 -9.13 10.51 4.73
C SER A 137 -7.93 10.58 3.78
N ASN A 138 -6.83 9.91 4.12
CA ASN A 138 -5.58 9.94 3.34
C ASN A 138 -5.30 8.61 2.63
N VAL A 139 -6.28 7.69 2.58
CA VAL A 139 -6.12 6.41 1.91
C VAL A 139 -6.17 6.63 0.39
N ALA A 140 -5.04 6.45 -0.29
CA ALA A 140 -4.92 6.66 -1.75
C ALA A 140 -5.95 5.89 -2.59
N PHE A 141 -6.37 4.71 -2.13
CA PHE A 141 -7.40 3.91 -2.79
C PHE A 141 -8.76 4.63 -2.91
N ILE A 142 -9.19 5.38 -1.88
CA ILE A 142 -10.49 6.09 -1.92
C ILE A 142 -10.49 7.09 -3.07
N PHE A 143 -9.40 7.84 -3.20
CA PHE A 143 -9.22 8.80 -4.29
C PHE A 143 -9.12 8.14 -5.66
N LEU A 144 -8.45 6.99 -5.74
CA LEU A 144 -8.35 6.23 -6.99
C LEU A 144 -9.72 5.73 -7.44
N GLU A 145 -10.52 5.18 -6.52
CA GLU A 145 -11.88 4.72 -6.80
C GLU A 145 -12.76 5.88 -7.27
N GLU A 146 -12.73 7.02 -6.57
CA GLU A 146 -13.48 8.23 -6.96
C GLU A 146 -13.07 8.74 -8.35
N LEU A 147 -11.77 8.89 -8.61
CA LEU A 147 -11.26 9.36 -9.90
C LEU A 147 -11.59 8.37 -11.02
N PHE A 148 -11.51 7.06 -10.77
CA PHE A 148 -11.85 6.04 -11.74
C PHE A 148 -13.33 6.08 -12.13
N VAL A 149 -14.23 6.21 -11.16
CA VAL A 149 -15.67 6.37 -11.41
C VAL A 149 -15.96 7.63 -12.23
N GLN A 150 -15.33 8.76 -11.85
CA GLN A 150 -15.47 10.01 -12.59
C GLN A 150 -14.96 9.86 -14.03
N PHE A 151 -13.79 9.25 -14.21
CA PHE A 151 -13.17 9.04 -15.52
C PHE A 151 -14.06 8.21 -16.45
N ASN A 152 -14.59 7.11 -15.94
CA ASN A 152 -15.53 6.26 -16.69
C ASN A 152 -16.83 6.99 -17.02
N GLY A 153 -17.28 7.90 -16.17
CA GLY A 153 -18.44 8.74 -16.42
C GLY A 153 -18.25 9.75 -17.55
N VAL A 154 -17.02 10.19 -17.84
CA VAL A 154 -16.74 11.26 -18.81
C VAL A 154 -16.05 10.79 -20.10
N ALA A 155 -15.48 9.59 -20.11
CA ALA A 155 -14.71 9.09 -21.24
C ALA A 155 -15.01 7.61 -21.53
N LYS A 156 -15.45 7.30 -22.76
CA LYS A 156 -15.64 5.90 -23.24
C LYS A 156 -14.39 5.04 -23.09
N VAL A 157 -13.27 5.70 -23.32
CA VAL A 157 -11.90 5.35 -23.02
C VAL A 157 -11.69 4.74 -21.62
N GLY A 158 -12.43 5.17 -20.61
CA GLY A 158 -12.39 4.63 -19.25
C GLY A 158 -12.87 3.18 -19.18
N GLU A 159 -13.78 2.77 -20.06
CA GLU A 159 -14.22 1.36 -20.16
C GLU A 159 -13.09 0.42 -20.59
N LEU A 160 -12.02 0.96 -21.19
CA LEU A 160 -10.84 0.18 -21.58
C LEU A 160 -9.81 0.05 -20.46
N VAL A 161 -9.89 0.89 -19.42
CA VAL A 161 -8.96 0.85 -18.29
C VAL A 161 -9.47 -0.17 -17.28
N SER A 162 -8.69 -1.23 -17.06
CA SER A 162 -9.04 -2.21 -16.03
C SER A 162 -8.82 -1.62 -14.63
N PHE A 163 -9.86 -1.64 -13.80
CA PHE A 163 -9.75 -1.26 -12.40
C PHE A 163 -8.78 -2.19 -11.66
N GLU A 164 -8.80 -3.49 -11.98
CA GLU A 164 -7.88 -4.50 -11.43
C GLU A 164 -6.42 -4.15 -11.73
N ALA A 165 -6.12 -3.68 -12.94
CA ALA A 165 -4.76 -3.25 -13.27
C ALA A 165 -4.32 -2.03 -12.45
N CYS A 166 -5.24 -1.12 -12.08
CA CYS A 166 -4.92 -0.02 -11.16
C CYS A 166 -4.60 -0.55 -9.75
N MET A 167 -5.27 -1.63 -9.33
CA MET A 167 -5.02 -2.30 -8.05
C MET A 167 -3.66 -3.01 -8.05
N ASP A 168 -3.29 -3.67 -9.15
CA ASP A 168 -1.98 -4.32 -9.31
C ASP A 168 -0.84 -3.31 -9.21
N VAL A 169 -0.99 -2.14 -9.85
CA VAL A 169 -0.03 -1.03 -9.71
C VAL A 169 0.02 -0.57 -8.25
N MET A 170 -1.12 -0.40 -7.58
CA MET A 170 -1.13 0.03 -6.18
C MET A 170 -0.47 -0.99 -5.24
N ASP A 171 -0.69 -2.29 -5.44
CA ASP A 171 -0.03 -3.36 -4.70
C ASP A 171 1.48 -3.33 -4.88
N PHE A 172 1.93 -3.23 -6.14
CA PHE A 172 3.34 -3.09 -6.48
C PHE A 172 3.99 -1.89 -5.78
N LEU A 173 3.30 -0.74 -5.75
CA LEU A 173 3.79 0.47 -5.08
C LEU A 173 3.87 0.34 -3.56
N TYR A 174 3.05 -0.49 -2.93
CA TYR A 174 3.18 -0.79 -1.50
C TYR A 174 4.35 -1.73 -1.22
N GLU A 175 4.57 -2.75 -2.06
CA GLU A 175 5.66 -3.71 -1.92
C GLU A 175 7.04 -3.05 -2.05
N ASN A 176 7.17 -2.10 -2.97
CA ASN A 176 8.39 -1.33 -3.14
C ASN A 176 8.48 -0.20 -2.08
N GLU A 177 9.60 -0.15 -1.37
CA GLU A 177 9.84 0.88 -0.35
C GLU A 177 10.21 2.22 -0.96
N GLU A 178 10.87 2.24 -2.12
CA GLU A 178 11.29 3.47 -2.80
C GLU A 178 10.07 4.30 -3.24
N THR A 179 8.97 3.62 -3.53
CA THR A 179 7.68 4.22 -3.88
C THR A 179 6.85 4.62 -2.67
N SER A 180 7.28 4.33 -1.44
CA SER A 180 6.56 4.73 -0.22
C SER A 180 6.36 6.24 -0.10
N LEU A 181 7.31 7.04 -0.60
CA LEU A 181 7.22 8.50 -0.62
C LEU A 181 6.06 9.00 -1.49
N LEU A 182 5.62 8.22 -2.47
CA LEU A 182 4.51 8.61 -3.34
C LEU A 182 3.19 8.72 -2.57
N PHE A 183 3.02 7.95 -1.49
CA PHE A 183 1.84 7.96 -0.63
C PHE A 183 1.73 9.23 0.25
N SER A 184 2.76 10.07 0.30
CA SER A 184 2.69 11.38 0.98
C SER A 184 1.65 12.33 0.37
N SER A 185 1.27 12.12 -0.89
CA SER A 185 0.23 12.88 -1.58
C SER A 185 -0.76 11.91 -2.24
N PRO A 186 -1.71 11.35 -1.46
CA PRO A 186 -2.54 10.21 -1.89
C PRO A 186 -3.46 10.53 -3.06
N TYR A 187 -3.98 11.77 -3.15
CA TYR A 187 -4.81 12.22 -4.27
C TYR A 187 -4.00 12.36 -5.56
N SER A 188 -2.78 12.92 -5.46
CA SER A 188 -1.86 13.05 -6.59
C SER A 188 -1.38 11.67 -7.08
N LEU A 189 -1.12 10.73 -6.15
CA LEU A 189 -0.76 9.36 -6.48
C LEU A 189 -1.89 8.63 -7.22
N ALA A 190 -3.11 8.71 -6.72
CA ALA A 190 -4.29 8.12 -7.38
C ALA A 190 -4.44 8.62 -8.83
N ALA A 191 -4.26 9.92 -9.03
CA ALA A 191 -4.30 10.53 -10.35
C ALA A 191 -3.16 10.05 -11.26
N ALA A 192 -1.95 9.90 -10.72
CA ALA A 192 -0.80 9.37 -11.45
C ALA A 192 -1.00 7.90 -11.87
N ILE A 193 -1.50 7.05 -10.96
CA ILE A 193 -1.83 5.64 -11.27
C ILE A 193 -2.81 5.57 -12.45
N LEU A 194 -3.90 6.35 -12.41
CA LEU A 194 -4.86 6.40 -13.50
C LEU A 194 -4.23 6.93 -14.82
N ALA A 195 -3.32 7.90 -14.72
CA ALA A 195 -2.60 8.46 -15.86
C ALA A 195 -1.56 7.50 -16.47
N CYS A 196 -1.03 6.51 -15.72
CA CYS A 196 -0.11 5.49 -16.25
C CYS A 196 -0.72 4.73 -17.45
N PHE A 197 -2.04 4.53 -17.47
CA PHE A 197 -2.77 3.85 -18.54
C PHE A 197 -2.91 4.70 -19.83
N ARG A 198 -2.39 5.94 -19.84
CA ARG A 198 -2.39 6.86 -21.00
C ARG A 198 -1.07 6.85 -21.81
N SER A 199 0.04 6.35 -21.26
CA SER A 199 1.37 6.69 -21.80
C SER A 199 1.79 5.88 -23.03
N SER A 200 1.19 6.17 -24.19
CA SER A 200 1.68 5.73 -25.52
C SER A 200 2.46 6.82 -26.30
N LYS A 201 2.76 7.97 -25.71
CA LYS A 201 3.65 8.99 -26.32
C LYS A 201 4.69 9.53 -25.34
N ILE A 202 5.59 8.66 -24.91
CA ILE A 202 6.96 9.05 -24.56
C ILE A 202 7.85 8.18 -25.45
N SER A 203 8.60 8.79 -26.35
CA SER A 203 9.48 8.13 -27.33
C SER A 203 10.87 8.77 -27.22
N PRO A 204 12.00 8.11 -27.55
CA PRO A 204 12.34 6.69 -27.49
C PRO A 204 13.69 6.50 -26.76
N ILE A 205 13.69 5.90 -25.56
CA ILE A 205 14.86 5.15 -25.08
C ILE A 205 14.30 3.87 -24.47
N ASN A 206 14.20 2.86 -25.33
CA ASN A 206 14.05 1.42 -25.05
C ASN A 206 13.51 1.04 -23.66
N VAL A 207 12.19 0.91 -23.52
CA VAL A 207 11.64 -0.19 -22.71
C VAL A 207 10.39 -0.74 -23.38
N THR A 208 10.45 -2.03 -23.66
CA THR A 208 9.46 -2.85 -24.34
C THR A 208 8.14 -2.86 -23.55
N SER A 209 7.06 -2.52 -24.26
CA SER A 209 5.67 -2.37 -23.83
C SER A 209 5.17 -3.14 -22.60
N TYR A 210 4.76 -2.40 -21.57
CA TYR A 210 3.36 -2.49 -21.11
C TYR A 210 2.67 -1.13 -21.29
N VAL A 211 2.02 -0.98 -22.45
CA VAL A 211 0.84 -0.14 -22.57
C VAL A 211 -0.27 -0.98 -21.93
N ILE A 212 -0.50 -0.84 -20.62
CA ILE A 212 -1.48 -1.69 -19.96
C ILE A 212 -2.87 -1.27 -20.47
N THR A 213 -3.52 -2.17 -21.20
CA THR A 213 -4.95 -2.22 -21.58
C THR A 213 -5.49 -1.38 -22.74
N VAL A 214 -4.78 -0.41 -23.32
CA VAL A 214 -5.43 0.44 -24.34
C VAL A 214 -4.75 0.41 -25.72
N PRO A 215 -5.42 -0.10 -26.78
CA PRO A 215 -4.93 -0.03 -28.16
C PRO A 215 -4.72 1.40 -28.65
N LYS A 216 -3.61 1.64 -29.35
CA LYS A 216 -3.18 2.93 -29.96
C LYS A 216 -4.21 3.61 -30.89
N GLN A 217 -5.29 2.92 -31.26
CA GLN A 217 -6.12 3.26 -32.42
C GLN A 217 -7.39 4.09 -32.12
N GLN A 218 -7.65 4.49 -30.86
CA GLN A 218 -8.90 5.17 -30.47
C GLN A 218 -8.75 6.42 -29.57
N TRP A 219 -7.81 7.36 -29.77
CA TRP A 219 -7.57 8.35 -28.70
C TRP A 219 -7.38 9.82 -29.10
N GLU A 220 -8.44 10.60 -28.85
CA GLU A 220 -8.45 12.08 -28.74
C GLU A 220 -8.63 12.58 -27.28
N PHE A 221 -8.98 11.72 -26.29
CA PHE A 221 -9.31 12.19 -24.94
C PHE A 221 -8.06 12.70 -24.19
N PRO A 222 -8.04 13.92 -23.63
CA PRO A 222 -6.86 14.49 -22.98
C PRO A 222 -6.81 14.16 -21.47
N VAL A 223 -6.37 12.95 -21.09
CA VAL A 223 -6.28 12.46 -19.70
C VAL A 223 -5.42 13.36 -18.80
N LEU A 224 -4.25 13.83 -19.23
CA LEU A 224 -3.43 14.73 -18.39
C LEU A 224 -4.12 16.08 -18.14
N PRO A 225 -4.64 16.78 -19.16
CA PRO A 225 -5.50 17.96 -18.95
C PRO A 225 -6.75 17.69 -18.11
N TRP A 226 -7.39 16.51 -18.27
CA TRP A 226 -8.54 16.12 -17.45
C TRP A 226 -8.14 15.89 -15.99
N VAL A 227 -7.03 15.21 -15.73
CA VAL A 227 -6.49 15.03 -14.37
C VAL A 227 -6.20 16.40 -13.74
N LYS A 228 -5.58 17.33 -14.47
CA LYS A 228 -5.38 18.70 -14.00
C LYS A 228 -6.70 19.39 -13.68
N PHE A 229 -7.72 19.22 -14.51
CA PHE A 229 -9.06 19.75 -14.25
C PHE A 229 -9.70 19.13 -13.00
N ALA A 230 -9.67 17.81 -12.85
CA ALA A 230 -10.30 17.08 -11.76
C ALA A 230 -9.56 17.26 -10.41
N THR A 231 -8.25 17.47 -10.47
CA THR A 231 -7.40 17.46 -9.26
C THR A 231 -6.74 18.79 -8.93
N SER A 232 -6.74 19.75 -9.85
CA SER A 232 -5.98 21.00 -9.78
C SER A 232 -4.44 20.84 -9.69
N TYR A 233 -3.90 19.61 -9.80
CA TYR A 233 -2.45 19.41 -9.90
C TYR A 233 -1.92 19.80 -11.27
N LYS A 234 -0.66 20.24 -11.31
CA LYS A 234 0.01 20.54 -12.57
C LYS A 234 0.26 19.27 -13.36
N GLU A 235 0.17 19.36 -14.68
CA GLU A 235 0.41 18.21 -15.56
C GLU A 235 1.85 17.70 -15.44
N GLU A 236 2.80 18.62 -15.22
CA GLU A 236 4.21 18.30 -15.03
C GLU A 236 4.45 17.45 -13.78
N ASP A 237 3.86 17.84 -12.65
CA ASP A 237 4.01 17.14 -11.36
C ASP A 237 3.41 15.71 -11.44
N ILE A 238 2.26 15.58 -12.11
CA ILE A 238 1.64 14.26 -12.37
C ILE A 238 2.49 13.45 -13.34
N GLY A 239 3.02 14.08 -14.40
CA GLY A 239 3.90 13.43 -15.37
C GLY A 239 5.18 12.88 -14.76
N GLU A 240 5.77 13.59 -13.79
CA GLU A 240 6.93 13.13 -13.03
C GLU A 240 6.59 11.89 -12.19
N LYS A 241 5.49 11.92 -11.44
CA LYS A 241 5.02 10.74 -10.68
C LYS A 241 4.71 9.55 -11.57
N VAL A 242 4.08 9.77 -12.73
CA VAL A 242 3.84 8.70 -13.71
C VAL A 242 5.16 8.11 -14.16
N LYS A 243 6.16 8.94 -14.47
CA LYS A 243 7.48 8.47 -14.87
C LYS A 243 8.14 7.64 -13.77
N ASP A 244 8.07 8.09 -12.52
CA ASP A 244 8.63 7.37 -11.37
C ASP A 244 7.96 6.01 -11.18
N ILE A 245 6.61 5.95 -11.22
CA ILE A 245 5.85 4.70 -11.14
C ILE A 245 6.27 3.75 -12.26
N LEU A 246 6.29 4.22 -13.51
CA LEU A 246 6.62 3.39 -14.66
C LEU A 246 8.08 2.91 -14.59
N MET A 247 9.01 3.75 -14.15
CA MET A 247 10.41 3.36 -13.97
C MET A 247 10.53 2.18 -13.01
N HIS A 248 9.86 2.22 -11.85
CA HIS A 248 9.89 1.10 -10.92
C HIS A 248 9.17 -0.14 -11.45
N VAL A 249 8.04 0.02 -12.14
CA VAL A 249 7.31 -1.11 -12.75
C VAL A 249 8.13 -1.81 -13.85
N PHE A 250 8.95 -1.05 -14.59
CA PHE A 250 9.67 -1.54 -15.76
C PHE A 250 11.16 -1.85 -15.55
N GLU A 251 11.77 -1.38 -14.46
CA GLU A 251 13.16 -1.71 -14.19
C GLU A 251 13.30 -3.19 -13.78
N PRO A 252 14.17 -3.96 -14.45
CA PRO A 252 14.42 -5.35 -14.09
C PRO A 252 15.06 -5.36 -12.70
N HIS A 253 14.34 -5.95 -11.74
CA HIS A 253 14.87 -6.20 -10.41
C HIS A 253 16.02 -7.20 -10.57
N SER A 254 17.25 -6.68 -10.61
CA SER A 254 18.48 -7.47 -10.69
C SER A 254 18.84 -8.05 -9.33
#